data_AF-A0A3N7DJ33-F1
#
_entry.id   AF-A0A3N7DJ33-F1
#
_cell.length_a   1.000
_cell.length_b   1.000
_cell.length_c   1.000
_cell.angle_alpha   90.00
_cell.angle_beta   90.00
_cell.angle_gamma   90.00
#
_symmetry.space_group_name_H-M   'P 1'
#
loop_
_entity.id
_entity.type
_entity.pdbx_description
1 polymer ?
#
loop_
_entity_poly.entity_id
_entity_poly.type
_entity_poly.pdbx_seq_one_letter_code
_entity_poly.pdbx_strand_id
1 'polypeptide(L)'
;MVGKINLRYFWTSCWLLLGTLLGGGFVLWLSLTSGLNIGLMLLWSIAYLAIGGLLGFIFSVPKLISDVPSVTGITALSPEQSVRVKYQENTNLTQISDWLTKVLIGASLVQLKEIPKFVYKVAQIMGSGAQSIVSKVDLSQHNTVCCAAIIIYFITWGFISGYLAMKLVLTEQFMDAGSGQTK
;
A
#
# COMPACT_ATOMS: atom_id res chain seq x y z
N MET A 1 18.25 -7.54 -27.16
CA MET A 1 18.08 -7.34 -25.70
C MET A 1 16.62 -7.13 -25.26
N VAL A 2 15.68 -6.85 -26.17
CA VAL A 2 14.24 -6.64 -25.90
C VAL A 2 13.52 -7.91 -25.35
N GLY A 3 13.97 -9.12 -25.71
CA GLY A 3 13.30 -10.37 -25.30
C GLY A 3 13.41 -10.74 -23.80
N LYS A 4 14.46 -10.30 -23.08
CA LYS A 4 14.62 -10.62 -21.64
C LYS A 4 13.77 -9.74 -20.73
N ILE A 5 13.40 -8.54 -21.18
CA ILE A 5 12.60 -7.58 -20.43
C ILE A 5 11.13 -8.05 -20.37
N ASN A 6 10.56 -8.45 -21.51
CA ASN A 6 9.20 -9.00 -21.58
C ASN A 6 9.02 -10.30 -20.75
N LEU A 7 10.07 -11.12 -20.65
CA LEU A 7 10.01 -12.38 -19.90
C LEU A 7 9.88 -12.15 -18.38
N ARG A 8 10.50 -11.09 -17.83
CA ARG A 8 10.38 -10.76 -16.40
C ARG A 8 9.02 -10.19 -16.06
N TYR A 9 8.48 -9.30 -16.90
CA TYR A 9 7.12 -8.76 -16.74
C TYR A 9 6.05 -9.84 -16.87
N PHE A 10 6.23 -10.76 -17.82
CA PHE A 10 5.35 -11.91 -17.97
C PHE A 10 5.31 -12.76 -16.70
N TRP A 11 6.47 -13.03 -16.08
CA TRP A 11 6.55 -13.82 -14.86
C TRP A 11 5.91 -13.11 -13.65
N THR A 12 6.12 -11.80 -13.50
CA THR A 12 5.49 -11.03 -12.41
C THR A 12 3.98 -10.94 -12.58
N SER A 13 3.48 -10.70 -13.80
CA SER A 13 2.04 -10.66 -14.07
C SER A 13 1.39 -12.03 -13.88
N CYS A 14 2.06 -13.11 -14.30
CA CYS A 14 1.60 -14.48 -14.08
C CYS A 14 1.51 -14.81 -12.58
N TRP A 15 2.52 -14.41 -11.80
CA TRP A 15 2.52 -14.61 -10.35
C TRP A 15 1.43 -13.79 -9.64
N LEU A 16 1.21 -12.54 -10.06
CA LEU A 16 0.13 -11.69 -9.55
C LEU A 16 -1.26 -12.28 -9.84
N LEU A 17 -1.48 -12.74 -11.07
CA LEU A 17 -2.72 -13.42 -11.47
C LEU A 17 -2.92 -14.73 -10.72
N LEU A 18 -1.85 -15.50 -10.51
CA LEU A 18 -1.93 -16.75 -9.76
C LEU A 18 -2.40 -16.50 -8.32
N GLY A 19 -1.84 -15.51 -7.62
CA GLY A 19 -2.24 -15.21 -6.24
C GLY A 19 -3.66 -14.64 -6.13
N THR A 20 -4.15 -13.86 -7.11
CA THR A 20 -5.55 -13.42 -7.11
C THR A 20 -6.50 -14.58 -7.37
N LEU A 21 -6.16 -15.49 -8.30
CA LEU A 21 -6.97 -16.69 -8.60
C LEU A 21 -6.99 -17.67 -7.44
N LEU A 22 -5.86 -17.90 -6.76
CA LEU A 22 -5.80 -18.75 -5.57
C LEU A 22 -6.63 -18.17 -4.41
N GLY A 23 -6.51 -16.86 -4.17
CA GLY A 23 -7.31 -16.18 -3.15
C GLY A 23 -8.80 -16.21 -3.44
N GLY A 24 -9.19 -15.89 -4.68
CA GLY A 24 -10.59 -15.96 -5.13
C GLY A 24 -11.15 -17.39 -5.09
N GLY A 25 -10.36 -18.37 -5.52
CA GLY A 25 -10.70 -19.79 -5.46
C GLY A 25 -10.92 -20.28 -4.03
N PHE A 26 -10.07 -19.84 -3.08
CA PHE A 26 -10.24 -20.16 -1.66
C PHE A 26 -11.53 -19.55 -1.09
N VAL A 27 -11.85 -18.30 -1.43
CA VAL A 27 -13.11 -17.64 -1.03
C VAL A 27 -14.32 -18.38 -1.58
N LEU A 28 -14.29 -18.80 -2.85
CA LEU A 28 -15.36 -19.59 -3.46
C LEU A 28 -15.51 -20.96 -2.81
N TRP A 29 -14.41 -21.67 -2.57
CA TRP A 29 -14.42 -22.96 -1.88
C TRP A 29 -15.02 -22.85 -0.47
N LEU A 30 -14.61 -21.82 0.30
CA LEU A 30 -15.17 -21.54 1.63
C LEU A 30 -16.66 -21.21 1.53
N SER A 31 -17.05 -20.36 0.58
CA SER A 31 -18.45 -19.95 0.40
C SER A 31 -19.36 -21.14 0.08
N LEU A 32 -18.89 -22.07 -0.77
CA LEU A 32 -19.61 -23.29 -1.14
C LEU A 32 -19.67 -24.30 0.02
N THR A 33 -18.59 -24.45 0.78
CA THR A 33 -18.52 -25.40 1.90
C THR A 33 -19.34 -24.93 3.11
N SER A 34 -19.34 -23.64 3.39
CA SER A 34 -19.99 -23.03 4.56
C SER A 34 -21.40 -22.49 4.27
N GLY A 35 -21.88 -22.57 3.02
CA GLY A 35 -23.19 -22.05 2.63
C GLY A 35 -23.33 -20.54 2.79
N LEU A 36 -22.23 -19.79 2.65
CA LEU A 36 -22.18 -18.34 2.81
C LEU A 36 -22.53 -17.63 1.50
N ASN A 37 -23.04 -16.40 1.61
CA ASN A 37 -23.40 -15.60 0.43
C ASN A 37 -22.15 -15.26 -0.42
N ILE A 38 -21.96 -15.99 -1.52
CA ILE A 38 -20.81 -15.85 -2.43
C ILE A 38 -20.63 -14.39 -2.89
N GLY A 39 -21.72 -13.74 -3.30
CA GLY A 39 -21.68 -12.38 -3.80
C GLY A 39 -21.17 -11.37 -2.77
N LEU A 40 -21.55 -11.54 -1.50
CA LEU A 40 -21.06 -10.68 -0.42
C LEU A 40 -19.57 -10.94 -0.16
N MET A 41 -19.15 -12.20 -0.08
CA MET A 41 -17.74 -12.54 0.16
C MET A 41 -16.82 -12.03 -0.95
N LEU A 42 -17.23 -12.13 -2.21
CA LEU A 42 -16.49 -11.56 -3.34
C LEU A 42 -16.39 -10.04 -3.25
N LEU A 43 -17.50 -9.36 -2.93
CA LEU A 43 -17.54 -7.90 -2.83
C LEU A 43 -16.58 -7.38 -1.77
N TRP A 44 -16.59 -7.99 -0.58
CA TRP A 44 -15.63 -7.65 0.49
C TRP A 44 -14.18 -7.92 0.06
N SER A 45 -13.93 -9.05 -0.61
CA SER A 45 -12.58 -9.39 -1.10
C SER A 45 -12.04 -8.36 -2.09
N ILE A 46 -12.87 -7.93 -3.05
CA ILE A 46 -12.51 -6.89 -4.03
C ILE A 46 -12.31 -5.54 -3.35
N ALA A 47 -13.14 -5.18 -2.37
CA ALA A 47 -13.00 -3.93 -1.63
C ALA A 47 -11.65 -3.87 -0.90
N TYR A 48 -11.25 -4.94 -0.22
CA TYR A 48 -9.96 -5.00 0.46
C TYR A 48 -8.76 -5.06 -0.47
N LEU A 49 -8.91 -5.73 -1.63
CA LEU A 49 -7.90 -5.69 -2.67
C LEU A 49 -7.71 -4.26 -3.20
N ALA A 50 -8.79 -3.52 -3.41
CA ALA A 50 -8.74 -2.13 -3.86
C ALA A 50 -8.10 -1.21 -2.81
N ILE A 51 -8.46 -1.34 -1.53
CA ILE A 51 -7.84 -0.58 -0.43
C ILE A 51 -6.34 -0.87 -0.36
N GLY A 52 -5.95 -2.16 -0.37
CA GLY A 52 -4.56 -2.57 -0.41
C GLY A 52 -3.84 -1.98 -1.62
N GLY A 53 -4.43 -2.09 -2.81
CA GLY A 53 -3.89 -1.57 -4.07
C GLY A 53 -3.65 -0.06 -4.04
N LEU A 54 -4.60 0.70 -3.50
CA LEU A 54 -4.47 2.15 -3.36
C LEU A 54 -3.33 2.53 -2.41
N LEU A 55 -3.20 1.81 -1.29
CA LEU A 55 -2.09 2.02 -0.37
C LEU A 55 -0.76 1.69 -1.07
N GLY A 56 -0.65 0.52 -1.69
CA GLY A 56 0.54 0.12 -2.44
C GLY A 56 0.94 1.14 -3.50
N PHE A 57 -0.05 1.69 -4.22
CA PHE A 57 0.13 2.76 -5.18
C PHE A 57 0.76 4.01 -4.54
N ILE A 58 0.22 4.50 -3.41
CA ILE A 58 0.75 5.69 -2.73
C ILE A 58 2.21 5.48 -2.27
N PHE A 59 2.54 4.29 -1.76
CA PHE A 59 3.88 3.98 -1.25
C PHE A 59 4.90 3.63 -2.35
N SER A 60 4.46 3.48 -3.60
CA SER A 60 5.34 3.14 -4.73
C SER A 60 6.16 4.30 -5.27
N VAL A 61 5.81 5.55 -4.91
CA VAL A 61 6.47 6.76 -5.43
C VAL A 61 7.97 6.68 -5.08
N PRO A 62 8.86 6.61 -6.08
CA PRO A 62 10.29 6.55 -5.83
C PRO A 62 10.73 7.86 -5.20
N LYS A 63 11.35 7.78 -4.02
CA LYS A 63 12.13 8.90 -3.49
C LYS A 63 13.32 9.08 -4.43
N LEU A 64 13.28 10.13 -5.25
CA LEU A 64 14.49 10.70 -5.83
C LEU A 64 15.30 11.22 -4.63
N ILE A 65 16.27 10.43 -4.18
CA ILE A 65 17.27 10.90 -3.23
C ILE A 65 18.07 11.92 -4.02
N SER A 66 17.68 13.18 -3.93
CA SER A 66 18.57 14.29 -4.21
C SER A 66 19.64 14.26 -3.14
N ASP A 67 20.66 13.40 -3.32
CA ASP A 67 21.98 13.60 -2.74
C ASP A 67 22.57 14.84 -3.42
N VAL A 68 22.00 16.00 -3.11
CA VAL A 68 22.71 17.26 -3.27
C VAL A 68 23.42 17.44 -1.93
N PRO A 69 24.75 17.22 -1.85
CA PRO A 69 25.48 17.58 -0.65
C PRO A 69 25.21 19.06 -0.42
N SER A 70 24.59 19.37 0.72
CA SER A 70 24.42 20.74 1.18
C SER A 70 25.82 21.31 1.40
N VAL A 71 26.35 22.00 0.38
CA VAL A 71 27.60 22.72 0.44
C VAL A 71 27.48 23.75 1.57
N THR A 72 28.05 23.44 2.72
CA THR A 72 28.28 24.37 3.81
C THR A 72 29.73 24.26 4.25
N GLY A 73 30.54 25.18 3.72
CA GLY A 73 31.94 25.36 4.05
C GLY A 73 32.49 26.54 3.26
N ILE A 74 32.24 27.77 3.75
CA ILE A 74 32.72 29.02 3.16
C ILE A 74 34.17 29.28 3.58
N THR A 75 35.05 29.47 2.58
CA THR A 75 36.18 30.42 2.56
C THR A 75 36.53 30.59 1.06
N ALA A 76 36.51 31.75 0.41
CA ALA A 76 36.92 33.09 0.83
C ALA A 76 36.21 34.23 0.05
N LEU A 77 35.92 35.31 0.79
CA LEU A 77 35.94 36.76 0.52
C LEU A 77 35.43 37.42 -0.79
N SER A 78 34.64 38.49 -0.54
CA SER A 78 34.48 39.77 -1.27
C SER A 78 33.28 39.98 -2.23
N PRO A 79 32.80 41.24 -2.41
CA PRO A 79 31.45 41.64 -1.99
C PRO A 79 30.69 42.41 -3.08
N GLU A 80 29.47 42.01 -3.41
CA GLU A 80 28.47 42.96 -3.94
C GLU A 80 27.06 42.42 -3.74
N GLN A 81 26.35 43.06 -2.82
CA GLN A 81 24.98 42.77 -2.46
C GLN A 81 24.03 43.33 -3.54
N SER A 82 23.07 42.54 -3.99
CA SER A 82 21.68 43.01 -4.12
C SER A 82 20.71 41.85 -4.31
N VAL A 83 19.83 41.70 -3.32
CA VAL A 83 18.57 40.94 -3.34
C VAL A 83 18.68 39.42 -3.51
N ARG A 84 19.46 38.75 -2.66
CA ARG A 84 19.02 37.44 -2.15
C ARG A 84 18.22 37.73 -0.88
N VAL A 85 16.89 37.71 -1.02
CA VAL A 85 15.99 37.52 0.11
C VAL A 85 16.49 36.25 0.80
N LYS A 86 17.28 36.44 1.85
CA LYS A 86 17.72 35.39 2.75
C LYS A 86 16.43 35.00 3.45
N TYR A 87 15.72 34.02 2.89
CA TYR A 87 14.66 33.30 3.59
C TYR A 87 15.36 32.69 4.81
N GLN A 88 15.43 33.45 5.90
CA GLN A 88 15.65 32.90 7.22
C GLN A 88 14.37 32.12 7.51
N GLU A 89 14.35 30.87 7.07
CA GLU A 89 13.31 29.96 7.48
C GLU A 89 13.26 29.97 9.01
N ASN A 90 12.07 30.22 9.54
CA ASN A 90 11.85 30.28 10.96
C ASN A 90 12.11 28.88 11.54
N THR A 91 13.29 28.70 12.13
CA THR A 91 13.74 27.44 12.75
C THR A 91 12.74 26.91 13.79
N ASN A 92 11.94 27.80 14.36
CA ASN A 92 10.86 27.45 15.29
C ASN A 92 9.74 26.66 14.57
N LEU A 93 9.34 27.05 13.35
CA LEU A 93 8.32 26.33 12.58
C LEU A 93 8.81 24.95 12.12
N THR A 94 10.09 24.85 11.74
CA THR A 94 10.70 23.56 11.35
C THR A 94 10.79 22.61 12.54
N GLN A 95 11.21 23.09 13.71
CA GLN A 95 11.18 22.30 14.94
C GLN A 95 9.75 21.92 15.33
N ILE A 96 8.78 22.81 15.13
CA ILE A 96 7.38 22.52 15.42
C ILE A 96 6.84 21.39 14.56
N SER A 97 7.18 21.40 13.27
CA SER A 97 6.81 20.34 12.33
C SER A 97 7.46 18.98 12.67
N ASP A 98 8.73 18.98 13.11
CA ASP A 98 9.43 17.75 13.49
C ASP A 98 8.84 17.11 14.76
N TRP A 99 8.51 17.90 15.79
CA TRP A 99 7.86 17.33 16.98
C TRP A 99 6.41 16.94 16.72
N LEU A 100 5.67 17.71 15.90
CA LEU A 100 4.31 17.36 15.51
C LEU A 100 4.28 16.03 14.74
N THR A 101 5.24 15.83 13.83
CA THR A 101 5.38 14.57 13.09
C THR A 101 5.75 13.41 14.03
N LYS A 102 6.65 13.62 15.01
CA LYS A 102 6.98 12.61 16.03
C LYS A 102 5.78 12.26 16.91
N VAL A 103 4.97 13.24 17.32
CA VAL A 103 3.74 13.01 18.09
C VAL A 103 2.69 12.29 17.24
N LEU A 104 2.54 12.66 15.97
CA LEU A 104 1.60 12.01 15.07
C LEU A 104 1.98 10.55 14.79
N ILE A 105 3.27 10.28 14.54
CA ILE A 105 3.80 8.92 14.41
C ILE A 105 3.65 8.16 15.73
N GLY A 106 3.97 8.78 16.86
CA GLY A 106 3.84 8.19 18.19
C GLY A 106 2.39 7.81 18.54
N ALA A 107 1.44 8.72 18.28
CA ALA A 107 0.02 8.46 18.44
C ALA A 107 -0.47 7.34 17.53
N SER A 108 -0.02 7.32 16.26
CA SER A 108 -0.31 6.24 15.32
C SER A 108 0.24 4.89 15.80
N LEU A 109 1.43 4.88 16.41
CA LEU A 109 2.08 3.67 16.92
C LEU A 109 1.38 3.12 18.17
N VAL A 110 0.85 3.99 19.03
CA VAL A 110 0.02 3.61 20.18
C VAL A 110 -1.32 3.04 19.71
N GLN A 111 -1.95 3.66 18.71
CA GLN A 111 -3.19 3.19 18.10
C GLN A 111 -3.04 1.87 17.34
N LEU A 112 -1.80 1.51 16.95
CA LEU A 112 -1.49 0.21 16.33
C LEU A 112 -1.93 -0.97 17.21
N LYS A 113 -1.95 -0.82 18.53
CA LYS A 113 -2.41 -1.85 19.47
C LYS A 113 -3.90 -2.19 19.32
N GLU A 114 -4.70 -1.27 18.78
CA GLU A 114 -6.14 -1.47 18.58
C GLU A 114 -6.46 -2.12 17.22
N ILE A 115 -5.49 -2.23 16.30
CA ILE A 115 -5.68 -2.83 14.97
C ILE A 115 -6.25 -4.26 15.05
N PRO A 116 -5.71 -5.18 15.89
CA PRO A 116 -6.24 -6.54 15.94
C PRO A 116 -7.71 -6.60 16.37
N LYS A 117 -8.13 -5.73 17.31
CA LYS A 117 -9.52 -5.64 17.74
C LYS A 117 -10.42 -5.09 16.63
N PHE A 118 -9.94 -4.11 15.87
CA PHE A 118 -10.68 -3.58 14.74
C PHE A 118 -10.87 -4.64 13.65
N VAL A 119 -9.80 -5.35 13.28
CA VAL A 119 -9.86 -6.45 12.29
C VAL A 119 -10.85 -7.53 12.75
N TYR A 120 -10.81 -7.90 14.04
CA TYR A 120 -11.75 -8.87 14.59
C TYR A 120 -13.21 -8.39 14.50
N LYS A 121 -13.50 -7.14 14.89
CA LYS A 121 -14.86 -6.57 14.78
C LYS A 121 -15.35 -6.56 13.34
N VAL A 122 -14.51 -6.16 12.39
CA VAL A 122 -14.88 -6.12 10.98
C VAL A 122 -15.09 -7.52 10.41
N ALA A 123 -14.27 -8.50 10.82
CA ALA A 123 -14.47 -9.90 10.48
C ALA A 123 -15.78 -10.47 11.05
N GLN A 124 -16.17 -10.07 12.26
CA GLN A 124 -17.48 -10.44 12.83
C GLN A 124 -18.64 -9.84 12.04
N ILE A 125 -18.55 -8.56 11.65
CA ILE A 125 -19.56 -7.91 10.82
C ILE A 125 -19.68 -8.65 9.48
N MET A 126 -18.55 -8.93 8.83
CA MET A 126 -18.50 -9.69 7.58
C MET A 126 -19.12 -11.09 7.73
N GLY A 127 -18.77 -11.82 8.80
CA GLY A 127 -19.30 -13.15 9.08
C GLY A 127 -20.81 -13.15 9.34
N SER A 128 -21.30 -12.17 10.10
CA SER A 128 -22.73 -12.02 10.41
C SER A 128 -23.58 -11.64 9.19
N GLY A 129 -23.08 -10.77 8.31
CA GLY A 129 -23.76 -10.41 7.06
C GLY A 129 -23.71 -11.50 5.99
N ALA A 130 -22.69 -12.36 6.01
CA ALA A 130 -22.52 -13.44 5.04
C ALA A 130 -23.32 -14.70 5.38
N GLN A 131 -23.85 -14.83 6.60
CA GLN A 131 -24.63 -15.98 7.03
C GLN A 131 -25.93 -16.05 6.23
N SER A 132 -26.10 -17.10 5.42
CA SER A 132 -27.34 -17.32 4.67
C SER A 132 -28.43 -17.86 5.60
N ILE A 133 -29.70 -17.51 5.32
CA ILE A 133 -30.88 -17.97 6.07
C ILE A 133 -30.98 -19.51 6.13
N VAL A 134 -30.34 -20.20 5.18
CA VAL A 134 -30.42 -21.66 4.99
C VAL A 134 -29.51 -22.44 5.95
N SER A 135 -28.44 -21.84 6.47
CA SER A 135 -27.44 -22.56 7.29
C SER A 135 -27.34 -21.96 8.70
N LYS A 136 -28.28 -22.34 9.57
CA LYS A 136 -28.19 -22.11 11.03
C LYS A 136 -27.16 -23.06 11.67
N VAL A 137 -25.92 -23.03 11.20
CA VAL A 137 -24.83 -23.73 11.87
C VAL A 137 -24.09 -22.68 12.72
N ASP A 138 -24.00 -22.92 14.02
CA ASP A 138 -23.25 -22.13 15.02
C ASP A 138 -21.72 -22.23 14.80
N LEU A 139 -21.26 -21.85 13.61
CA LEU A 139 -19.85 -21.75 13.21
C LEU A 139 -19.27 -20.35 13.50
N SER A 140 -19.89 -19.59 14.41
CA SER A 140 -19.60 -18.17 14.70
C SER A 140 -18.10 -17.88 14.85
N GLN A 141 -17.36 -18.72 15.58
CA GLN A 141 -15.94 -18.48 15.84
C GLN A 141 -15.04 -18.87 14.66
N HIS A 142 -15.29 -20.02 14.01
CA HIS A 142 -14.49 -20.48 12.86
C HIS A 142 -14.66 -19.55 11.65
N ASN A 143 -15.87 -19.09 11.37
CA ASN A 143 -16.14 -18.20 10.25
C ASN A 143 -15.47 -16.82 10.45
N THR A 144 -15.45 -16.31 11.69
CA THR A 144 -14.82 -15.03 12.00
C THR A 144 -13.31 -15.06 11.74
N VAL A 145 -12.62 -16.15 12.13
CA VAL A 145 -11.18 -16.29 11.89
C VAL A 145 -10.87 -16.37 10.39
N CYS A 146 -11.68 -17.12 9.63
CA CYS A 146 -11.55 -17.19 8.17
C CYS A 146 -11.78 -15.83 7.50
N CYS A 147 -12.81 -15.08 7.91
CA CYS A 147 -13.04 -13.72 7.42
C CYS A 147 -11.86 -12.80 7.72
N ALA A 148 -11.31 -12.84 8.95
CA ALA A 148 -10.13 -12.05 9.30
C ALA A 148 -8.91 -12.40 8.41
N ALA A 149 -8.68 -13.68 8.13
CA ALA A 149 -7.62 -14.14 7.25
C ALA A 149 -7.81 -13.64 5.80
N ILE A 150 -9.04 -13.66 5.29
CA ILE A 150 -9.40 -13.11 3.97
C ILE A 150 -9.08 -11.61 3.91
N ILE A 151 -9.51 -10.84 4.91
CA ILE A 151 -9.25 -9.40 4.99
C ILE A 151 -7.75 -9.12 4.90
N ILE A 152 -6.96 -9.79 5.74
CA ILE A 152 -5.50 -9.60 5.78
C ILE A 152 -4.87 -10.01 4.45
N TYR A 153 -5.25 -11.17 3.90
CA TYR A 153 -4.72 -11.66 2.62
C TYR A 153 -4.96 -10.66 1.49
N PHE A 154 -6.19 -10.20 1.28
CA PHE A 154 -6.52 -9.31 0.18
C PHE A 154 -5.93 -7.91 0.34
N ILE A 155 -5.82 -7.39 1.57
CA ILE A 155 -5.11 -6.13 1.82
C ILE A 155 -3.62 -6.26 1.49
N THR A 156 -2.95 -7.29 2.01
CA THR A 156 -1.51 -7.49 1.78
C THR A 156 -1.22 -7.77 0.30
N TRP A 157 -2.05 -8.60 -0.34
CA TRP A 157 -1.90 -8.91 -1.76
C TRP A 157 -2.20 -7.70 -2.64
N GLY A 158 -3.26 -6.95 -2.34
CA GLY A 158 -3.58 -5.68 -2.99
C GLY A 158 -2.42 -4.69 -2.87
N PHE A 159 -1.83 -4.56 -1.68
CA PHE A 159 -0.68 -3.69 -1.42
C PHE A 159 0.52 -4.05 -2.29
N ILE A 160 0.91 -5.32 -2.31
CA ILE A 160 2.03 -5.81 -3.13
C ILE A 160 1.74 -5.56 -4.61
N SER A 161 0.54 -5.91 -5.08
CA SER A 161 0.11 -5.72 -6.46
C SER A 161 0.17 -4.25 -6.88
N GLY A 162 -0.46 -3.35 -6.11
CA GLY A 162 -0.48 -1.91 -6.41
C GLY A 162 0.91 -1.27 -6.33
N TYR A 163 1.74 -1.70 -5.38
CA TYR A 163 3.12 -1.23 -5.26
C TYR A 163 3.96 -1.61 -6.47
N LEU A 164 3.91 -2.89 -6.89
CA LEU A 164 4.67 -3.35 -8.05
C LEU A 164 4.16 -2.67 -9.33
N ALA A 165 2.85 -2.62 -9.54
CA ALA A 165 2.27 -2.05 -10.76
C ALA A 165 2.72 -0.61 -10.98
N MET A 166 2.63 0.25 -9.96
CA MET A 166 3.00 1.65 -10.10
C MET A 166 4.51 1.85 -10.17
N LYS A 167 5.29 1.06 -9.44
CA LYS A 167 6.75 1.09 -9.54
C LYS A 167 7.25 0.77 -10.95
N LEU A 168 6.62 -0.20 -11.62
CA LEU A 168 6.96 -0.57 -12.99
C LEU A 168 6.65 0.57 -13.97
N VAL A 169 5.44 1.15 -13.88
CA VAL A 169 5.01 2.28 -14.74
C VAL A 169 5.94 3.48 -14.57
N LEU A 170 6.29 3.84 -13.34
CA LEU A 170 7.19 4.96 -13.08
C LEU A 170 8.60 4.70 -13.61
N THR A 171 9.12 3.48 -13.43
CA THR A 171 10.47 3.12 -13.92
C THR A 171 10.56 3.24 -15.44
N GLU A 172 9.53 2.83 -16.17
CA GLU A 172 9.47 2.96 -17.63
C GLU A 172 9.49 4.43 -18.07
N GLN A 173 8.67 5.27 -17.44
CA GLN A 173 8.63 6.71 -17.75
C GLN A 173 9.98 7.42 -17.50
N PHE A 174 10.69 7.07 -16.42
CA PHE A 174 12.02 7.63 -16.15
C PHE A 174 13.09 7.15 -17.14
N MET A 175 13.01 5.90 -17.59
CA MET A 175 13.94 5.36 -18.60
C MET A 175 13.73 6.02 -19.97
N ASP A 176 12.48 6.22 -20.38
CA ASP A 176 12.15 6.86 -21.65
C ASP A 176 12.56 8.34 -21.66
N ALA A 177 12.30 9.07 -20.56
CA ALA A 177 12.70 10.47 -20.39
C ALA A 177 14.23 10.68 -20.42
N GLY A 178 15.01 9.73 -19.88
CA GLY A 178 16.48 9.79 -19.91
C GLY A 178 17.07 9.53 -21.30
N SER A 179 16.43 8.67 -22.10
CA SER A 179 16.91 8.33 -23.46
C SER A 179 16.65 9.42 -24.51
N GLY A 180 15.69 10.32 -24.23
CA GLY A 180 15.35 11.46 -25.09
C GLY A 180 16.33 12.64 -25.02
N GLN A 181 17.27 12.66 -24.07
CA GLN A 181 18.27 13.73 -23.93
C GLN A 181 19.62 13.42 -24.61
N THR A 182 19.73 12.29 -25.31
CA THR A 182 20.95 11.88 -26.05
C THR A 182 20.81 11.94 -27.57
N LYS A 183 19.88 12.74 -28.10
CA LYS A 183 19.79 13.03 -29.55
C LYS A 183 19.85 14.53 -29.82
#